data_AF-A0A2G6Q477-F1
#
_entry.id   AF-A0A2G6Q477-F1
#
_cell.length_a   1.000
_cell.length_b   1.000
_cell.length_c   1.000
_cell.angle_alpha   90.00
_cell.angle_beta   90.00
_cell.angle_gamma   90.00
#
_symmetry.space_group_name_H-M   'P 1'
#
loop_
_entity.id
_entity.type
_entity.pdbx_description
1 polymer ?
#
loop_
_entity_poly.entity_id
_entity_poly.type
_entity_poly.pdbx_seq_one_letter_code
_entity_poly.pdbx_strand_id
1 'polypeptide(L)' 'MNKFIFEWDDTKNKKNLQKHGISFEEAQTVFFDDNAVEFDDPDHSFEEERFLLLGFSQTLKI' A
#
# COMPACT_ATOMS: atom_id res chain seq x y z
N MET A 1 6.86 -12.95 15.63
CA MET A 1 6.32 -11.76 14.94
C MET A 1 6.98 -11.72 13.58
N ASN A 2 6.22 -11.97 12.51
CA ASN A 2 6.74 -11.82 11.16
C ASN A 2 7.02 -10.33 10.93
N LYS A 3 8.23 -10.03 10.47
CA LYS A 3 8.64 -8.67 10.14
C LYS A 3 8.41 -8.50 8.65
N PHE A 4 7.41 -7.70 8.28
CA PHE A 4 7.28 -7.26 6.90
C PHE A 4 8.45 -6.35 6.52
N ILE A 5 8.98 -6.55 5.32
CA ILE A 5 9.96 -5.67 4.70
C ILE A 5 9.25 -5.06 3.51
N PHE A 6 9.20 -3.74 3.47
CA PHE A 6 8.58 -3.00 2.39
C PHE A 6 9.67 -2.26 1.60
N GLU A 7 9.52 -2.24 0.29
CA GLU A 7 10.39 -1.51 -0.61
C GLU A 7 9.56 -0.73 -1.64
N TRP A 8 10.07 0.42 -2.03
CA TRP A 8 9.50 1.25 -3.09
C TRP A 8 10.56 2.21 -3.62
N ASP A 9 10.30 2.76 -4.81
CA ASP A 9 11.07 3.88 -5.34
C ASP A 9 10.62 5.20 -4.68
N ASP A 10 11.57 5.96 -4.13
CA ASP A 10 11.30 7.23 -3.45
C ASP A 10 10.70 8.31 -4.36
N THR A 11 11.04 8.28 -5.64
CA THR A 11 10.45 9.19 -6.64
C THR A 11 8.98 8.85 -6.85
N LYS A 12 8.64 7.56 -6.88
CA LYS A 12 7.24 7.09 -6.93
C LYS A 12 6.49 7.48 -5.66
N ASN A 13 7.09 7.31 -4.48
CA ASN A 13 6.46 7.71 -3.22
C ASN A 13 6.15 9.22 -3.18
N LYS A 14 7.10 10.07 -3.56
CA LYS A 14 6.89 11.52 -3.67
C LYS A 14 5.76 11.88 -4.63
N LYS A 15 5.70 11.23 -5.80
CA LYS A 15 4.62 11.42 -6.77
C LYS A 15 3.27 10.96 -6.20
N ASN A 16 3.24 9.84 -5.49
CA ASN A 16 2.04 9.32 -4.85
C ASN A 16 1.51 10.30 -3.80
N LEU A 17 2.38 10.82 -2.94
CA LEU A 17 2.04 11.81 -1.94
C LEU A 17 1.47 13.09 -2.56
N GLN A 18 2.08 13.59 -3.65
CA GLN A 18 1.57 14.78 -4.35
C GLN A 18 0.21 14.53 -5.01
N LYS A 19 0.01 13.36 -5.61
CA LYS A 19 -1.22 13.03 -6.37
C LYS A 19 -2.39 12.63 -5.48
N HIS A 20 -2.11 11.93 -4.38
CA HIS A 20 -3.12 11.26 -3.55
C HIS A 20 -3.14 11.73 -2.09
N GLY A 21 -2.17 12.54 -1.65
CA GLY A 21 -2.07 12.99 -0.27
C GLY A 21 -1.71 11.88 0.73
N ILE A 22 -1.18 10.75 0.23
CA ILE A 22 -0.82 9.56 1.01
C ILE A 22 0.59 9.12 0.60
N SER A 23 1.47 8.90 1.57
CA SER A 23 2.79 8.31 1.33
C SER A 23 2.75 6.79 1.49
N PHE A 24 3.76 6.09 0.97
CA PHE A 24 3.85 4.64 1.12
C PHE A 24 4.18 4.21 2.55
N GLU A 25 4.82 5.07 3.35
CA GLU A 25 5.00 4.87 4.79
C GLU A 25 3.66 4.86 5.53
N GLU A 26 2.68 5.66 5.09
CA GLU A 26 1.31 5.59 5.60
C GLU A 26 0.59 4.37 5.01
N ALA A 27 0.67 4.14 3.71
CA ALA A 27 -0.06 3.06 3.05
C ALA A 27 0.35 1.66 3.56
N GLN A 28 1.63 1.42 3.87
CA GLN A 28 2.08 0.14 4.44
C GLN A 28 1.40 -0.18 5.80
N THR A 29 0.84 0.82 6.49
CA THR A 29 0.20 0.57 7.78
C THR A 29 -1.08 -0.27 7.66
N VAL A 30 -1.67 -0.31 6.46
CA VAL A 30 -2.83 -1.15 6.14
C VAL A 30 -2.52 -2.64 6.26
N PHE A 31 -1.25 -3.07 6.10
CA PHE A 31 -0.84 -4.47 6.32
C PHE A 31 -0.95 -4.91 7.80
N PHE A 32 -1.19 -3.98 8.71
CA PHE A 32 -1.42 -4.24 10.13
C PHE A 32 -2.88 -4.05 10.55
N ASP A 33 -3.79 -3.79 9.60
CA ASP A 33 -5.23 -3.84 9.85
C ASP A 33 -5.70 -5.30 9.75
N ASP A 34 -6.10 -5.88 10.88
CA ASP A 34 -6.59 -7.27 10.95
C ASP A 34 -7.85 -7.51 10.09
N ASN A 35 -8.54 -6.44 9.65
CA ASN A 35 -9.71 -6.52 8.77
C ASN A 35 -9.42 -6.11 7.33
N ALA A 36 -8.15 -5.90 6.95
CA ALA A 36 -7.80 -5.59 5.59
C ALA A 36 -8.20 -6.73 4.64
N VAL A 37 -8.67 -6.36 3.45
CA VAL A 37 -9.09 -7.31 2.42
C VAL A 37 -8.14 -7.20 1.24
N GLU A 38 -7.55 -8.33 0.86
CA GLU A 38 -6.69 -8.47 -0.30
C GLU A 38 -7.47 -9.05 -1.48
N PHE A 39 -7.17 -8.55 -2.69
CA PHE A 39 -7.75 -9.00 -3.94
C PHE A 39 -6.67 -9.14 -5.00
N ASP A 40 -6.77 -10.15 -5.85
CA ASP A 40 -5.93 -10.27 -7.04
C ASP A 40 -6.23 -9.14 -8.03
N ASP A 41 -5.18 -8.61 -8.67
CA ASP A 41 -5.28 -7.57 -9.70
C ASP A 41 -4.60 -8.01 -11.02
N PRO A 42 -5.12 -9.07 -11.67
CA PRO A 42 -4.48 -9.71 -12.81
C PRO A 42 -4.48 -8.83 -14.08
N ASP A 43 -5.32 -7.80 -14.15
CA ASP A 43 -5.46 -6.95 -15.34
C ASP A 43 -4.32 -5.93 -15.46
N HIS A 44 -3.53 -5.69 -14.41
CA HIS A 44 -2.57 -4.60 -14.35
C HIS A 44 -1.12 -5.00 -14.67
N SER A 45 -0.81 -6.29 -14.77
CA SER A 45 0.46 -6.80 -15.25
C SER A 45 0.34 -8.21 -15.78
N PHE A 46 1.05 -8.50 -16.88
CA PHE A 46 1.19 -9.86 -17.41
C PHE A 46 2.51 -10.52 -16.99
N GLU A 47 3.44 -9.76 -16.41
CA GLU A 47 4.80 -10.20 -16.09
C GLU A 47 5.03 -10.42 -14.59
N GLU A 48 4.20 -9.83 -13.74
CA GLU A 48 4.28 -9.92 -12.28
C GLU A 48 2.90 -10.07 -11.67
N GLU A 49 2.80 -10.78 -10.55
CA GLU A 49 1.58 -10.84 -9.75
C GLU A 49 1.35 -9.50 -9.07
N ARG A 50 0.10 -9.03 -9.11
CA ARG A 50 -0.31 -7.78 -8.47
C ARG A 50 -1.53 -8.03 -7.61
N PHE A 51 -1.54 -7.34 -6.47
CA PHE A 51 -2.59 -7.44 -5.47
C PHE A 51 -3.01 -6.03 -5.05
N LEU A 52 -4.29 -5.88 -4.75
CA LEU A 52 -4.85 -4.70 -4.10
C LEU A 52 -5.14 -5.03 -2.64
N LEU A 53 -4.72 -4.15 -1.74
CA LEU A 53 -5.04 -4.24 -0.32
C LEU A 53 -5.91 -3.06 0.09
N LEU A 54 -7.10 -3.35 0.61
CA LEU A 54 -8.04 -2.35 1.11
C LEU A 54 -8.21 -2.50 2.61
N GLY A 55 -7.97 -1.43 3.36
CA GLY A 55 -8.15 -1.38 4.82
C GLY A 55 -7.89 0.01 5.36
N PHE A 56 -7.87 0.13 6.68
CA PHE A 56 -7.61 1.40 7.36
C PHE A 56 -6.12 1.60 7.61
N SER A 57 -5.62 2.79 7.24
CA SER A 57 -4.29 3.21 7.66
C SER A 57 -4.31 3.61 9.13
N GLN A 58 -3.16 3.51 9.81
CA GLN A 58 -3.03 3.91 11.22
C GLN A 58 -2.99 5.43 11.43
N THR A 59 -3.19 6.21 10.37
CA THR A 59 -3.21 7.68 10.41
C THR A 59 -4.65 8.16 10.48
N LEU A 60 -5.01 8.81 11.59
CA LEU A 60 -6.24 9.60 11.67
C LEU A 60 -6.07 10.89 10.87
N LYS A 61 -6.80 11.03 9.76
CA LYS A 61 -7.00 12.32 9.09
C LYS A 61 -8.30 12.92 9.59
N ILE A 62 -8.20 14.05 10.29
CA ILE A 62 -9.31 14.85 10.84
C ILE A 62 -9.64 15.95 9.85
#